data_AF-A0A6P0TI80-F1
#
_entry.id   AF-A0A6P0TI80-F1
#
_cell.length_a   1.000
_cell.length_b   1.000
_cell.length_c   1.000
_cell.angle_alpha   90.00
_cell.angle_beta   90.00
_cell.angle_gamma   90.00
#
_symmetry.space_group_name_H-M   'P 1'
#
loop_
_entity.id
_entity.type
_entity.pdbx_description
1 polymer ?
#
loop_
_entity_poly.entity_id
_entity_poly.type
_entity_poly.pdbx_seq_one_letter_code
_entity_poly.pdbx_strand_id
1 'polypeptide(L)'
;MAAAAESSPDISIPGVSNVQYAIAGGCIFMALALLVDVRPFTPKAAPSNLCQQMVRPDAVLSRDHLTQILAISERTARSAVQQVMAEPYCRLSPVSIRAGVLAEREAYPLGFDPDTWLVMLYEGEEYAGFDFSFQR
;
A
#
# COMPACT_ATOMS: atom_id res chain seq x y z
N MET A 1 -73.05 43.39 -6.28
CA MET A 1 -71.71 43.98 -6.10
C MET A 1 -71.03 43.96 -7.45
N ALA A 2 -70.66 45.14 -7.95
CA ALA A 2 -70.20 45.39 -9.31
C ALA A 2 -68.65 45.41 -9.42
N ALA A 3 -68.19 45.36 -10.67
CA ALA A 3 -66.83 45.12 -11.17
C ALA A 3 -65.78 46.23 -10.98
N ALA A 4 -64.48 45.83 -11.06
CA ALA A 4 -63.31 46.50 -11.69
C ALA A 4 -62.04 45.82 -11.11
N ALA A 5 -61.13 45.19 -11.86
CA ALA A 5 -60.16 45.71 -12.85
C ALA A 5 -59.08 46.66 -12.26
N GLU A 6 -57.86 46.17 -12.02
CA GLU A 6 -56.57 46.90 -12.11
C GLU A 6 -55.42 45.87 -11.98
N SER A 7 -54.76 45.47 -13.07
CA SER A 7 -53.62 46.13 -13.72
C SER A 7 -52.31 46.00 -12.92
N SER A 8 -51.61 44.88 -13.11
CA SER A 8 -50.18 44.77 -12.77
C SER A 8 -49.35 45.64 -13.73
N PRO A 9 -48.43 46.49 -13.24
CA PRO A 9 -47.47 47.15 -14.11
C PRO A 9 -46.38 46.18 -14.56
N ASP A 10 -46.22 46.12 -15.89
CA ASP A 10 -45.05 45.68 -16.63
C ASP A 10 -43.75 46.18 -15.97
N ILE A 11 -42.90 45.25 -15.52
CA ILE A 11 -41.46 45.47 -15.46
C ILE A 11 -40.87 44.73 -16.66
N SER A 12 -40.86 45.43 -17.79
CA SER A 12 -40.00 45.12 -18.91
C SER A 12 -38.55 45.44 -18.53
N ILE A 13 -37.73 44.42 -18.29
CA ILE A 13 -36.26 44.55 -18.42
C ILE A 13 -35.87 43.83 -19.72
N PRO A 14 -35.47 44.58 -20.76
CA PRO A 14 -35.01 43.97 -22.00
C PRO A 14 -33.58 43.45 -21.82
N GLY A 15 -33.34 42.22 -22.29
CA GLY A 15 -32.03 41.75 -22.73
C GLY A 15 -31.08 41.30 -21.64
N VAL A 16 -31.21 40.04 -21.18
CA VAL A 16 -30.08 39.29 -20.63
C VAL A 16 -30.07 37.91 -21.27
N SER A 17 -29.02 37.61 -22.03
CA SER A 17 -28.86 36.33 -22.72
C SER A 17 -28.46 35.23 -21.73
N ASN A 18 -29.09 34.05 -21.85
CA ASN A 18 -28.92 32.90 -20.96
C ASN A 18 -27.52 32.25 -20.95
N VAL A 19 -26.55 32.78 -21.72
CA VAL A 19 -25.22 32.19 -21.88
C VAL A 19 -24.23 32.68 -20.82
N GLN A 20 -24.47 33.85 -20.20
CA GLN A 20 -23.54 34.43 -19.24
C GLN A 20 -23.55 33.75 -17.86
N TYR A 21 -24.69 33.19 -17.44
CA TYR A 21 -24.78 32.51 -16.13
C TYR A 21 -24.21 31.09 -16.15
N ALA A 22 -24.06 30.46 -17.31
CA ALA A 22 -23.49 29.11 -17.43
C ALA A 22 -21.98 29.08 -17.14
N ILE A 23 -21.26 30.18 -17.41
CA ILE A 23 -19.80 30.24 -17.24
C ILE A 23 -19.44 30.62 -15.78
N ALA A 24 -20.21 31.51 -15.15
CA ALA A 24 -19.93 31.97 -13.80
C ALA A 24 -20.23 30.92 -12.70
N GLY A 25 -21.16 29.99 -12.95
CA GLY A 25 -21.48 28.91 -12.00
C GLY A 25 -20.43 27.80 -11.94
N GLY A 26 -19.80 27.47 -13.07
CA GLY A 26 -18.88 26.32 -13.18
C GLY A 26 -17.55 26.49 -12.46
N CYS A 27 -16.99 27.71 -12.44
CA CYS A 27 -15.68 27.97 -11.83
C CYS A 27 -15.67 27.81 -10.31
N ILE A 28 -16.79 28.09 -9.64
CA ILE A 28 -16.90 28.03 -8.18
C ILE A 28 -16.85 26.57 -7.69
N PHE A 29 -17.52 25.65 -8.39
CA PHE A 29 -17.48 24.23 -8.03
C PHE A 29 -16.10 23.58 -8.27
N MET A 30 -15.36 24.01 -9.30
CA MET A 30 -14.02 23.49 -9.58
C MET A 30 -13.00 23.91 -8.51
N ALA A 31 -13.10 25.15 -8.00
CA ALA A 31 -12.24 25.62 -6.91
C ALA A 31 -12.51 24.88 -5.58
N LEU A 32 -13.78 24.55 -5.31
CA LEU A 32 -14.16 23.73 -4.15
C LEU A 32 -13.65 22.29 -4.25
N ALA A 33 -13.63 21.69 -5.43
CA ALA A 33 -13.12 20.33 -5.63
C ALA A 33 -11.61 20.21 -5.37
N LEU A 34 -10.82 21.27 -5.62
CA LEU A 34 -9.38 21.30 -5.31
C LEU A 34 -9.06 21.37 -3.81
N LEU A 35 -10.04 21.73 -2.97
CA LEU A 35 -9.89 21.74 -1.51
C LEU A 35 -10.22 20.38 -0.88
N VAL A 36 -10.86 19.48 -1.63
CA VAL A 36 -11.09 18.11 -1.18
C VAL A 36 -9.83 17.30 -1.47
N ASP A 37 -8.98 17.18 -0.47
CA ASP A 37 -7.82 16.30 -0.50
C ASP A 37 -8.31 14.85 -0.61
N VAL A 38 -8.53 14.38 -1.84
CA VAL A 38 -8.80 12.98 -2.17
C VAL A 38 -7.52 12.18 -2.04
N ARG A 39 -6.91 12.19 -0.84
CA ARG A 39 -5.98 11.13 -0.48
C ARG A 39 -6.78 9.84 -0.50
N PRO A 40 -6.46 8.87 -1.36
CA PRO A 40 -7.04 7.55 -1.23
C PRO A 40 -6.69 7.08 0.17
N PHE A 41 -7.71 6.92 1.00
CA PHE A 41 -7.60 6.21 2.27
C PHE A 41 -7.24 4.79 1.90
N THR A 42 -5.95 4.52 1.77
CA THR A 42 -5.44 3.16 1.68
C THR A 42 -5.65 2.58 3.05
N PRO A 43 -6.62 1.67 3.25
CA PRO A 43 -6.76 1.02 4.53
C PRO A 43 -5.39 0.40 4.84
N LYS A 44 -4.81 0.79 5.97
CA LYS A 44 -3.66 0.08 6.52
C LYS A 44 -4.12 -1.37 6.64
N ALA A 45 -3.56 -2.26 5.82
CA ALA A 45 -3.87 -3.67 5.89
C ALA A 45 -3.77 -4.09 7.36
N ALA A 46 -4.87 -4.57 7.92
CA ALA A 46 -4.82 -5.27 9.20
C ALA A 46 -3.74 -6.36 9.07
N PRO A 47 -3.03 -6.74 10.15
CA PRO A 47 -2.11 -7.87 10.12
C PRO A 47 -2.91 -9.16 9.91
N SER A 48 -3.41 -9.37 8.70
CA SER A 48 -3.90 -10.64 8.22
C SER A 48 -2.68 -11.52 8.15
N ASN A 49 -2.56 -12.46 9.07
CA ASN A 49 -1.59 -13.56 9.09
C ASN A 49 -0.39 -13.29 8.16
N LEU A 50 0.67 -12.68 8.68
CA LEU A 50 1.87 -12.30 7.91
C LEU A 50 2.31 -13.41 6.95
N CYS A 51 2.15 -14.66 7.40
CA CYS A 51 2.33 -15.87 6.65
C CYS A 51 1.19 -16.14 5.67
N GLN A 52 1.50 -16.09 4.36
CA GLN A 52 0.62 -16.61 3.31
C GLN A 52 0.64 -18.14 3.28
N GLN A 53 1.82 -18.74 3.50
CA GLN A 53 2.02 -20.17 3.49
C GLN A 53 2.92 -20.58 4.65
N MET A 54 2.38 -21.37 5.57
CA MET A 54 3.18 -22.01 6.61
C MET A 54 4.06 -23.10 5.99
N VAL A 55 5.34 -23.11 6.37
CA VAL A 55 6.32 -24.10 5.92
C VAL A 55 6.70 -25.00 7.10
N ARG A 56 7.26 -24.41 8.16
CA ARG A 56 7.67 -25.15 9.36
C ARG A 56 7.42 -24.33 10.64
N PRO A 57 6.35 -24.60 11.41
CA PRO A 57 5.89 -23.75 12.51
C PRO A 57 6.87 -23.68 13.70
N ASP A 58 7.78 -24.63 13.83
CA ASP A 58 8.81 -24.71 14.87
C ASP A 58 10.17 -24.14 14.40
N ALA A 59 10.25 -23.61 13.18
CA ALA A 59 11.47 -23.04 12.65
C ALA A 59 11.88 -21.77 13.41
N VAL A 60 13.07 -21.79 14.01
CA VAL A 60 13.70 -20.63 14.63
C VAL A 60 15.15 -20.51 14.18
N LEU A 61 15.62 -19.28 14.05
CA LEU A 61 16.98 -18.95 13.64
C LEU A 61 17.87 -18.67 14.85
N SER A 62 18.96 -19.42 14.98
CA SER A 62 19.96 -19.19 16.03
C SER A 62 20.85 -17.97 15.72
N ARG A 63 21.57 -17.47 16.72
CA ARG A 63 22.57 -16.39 16.52
C ARG A 63 23.65 -16.81 15.52
N ASP A 64 24.14 -18.04 15.65
CA ASP A 64 25.21 -18.56 14.80
C ASP A 64 24.77 -18.62 13.33
N HIS A 65 23.57 -19.14 13.04
CA HIS A 65 23.04 -19.14 11.68
C HIS A 65 22.78 -17.72 11.15
N LEU A 66 22.27 -16.81 11.98
CA LEU A 66 22.10 -15.41 11.57
C LEU A 66 23.43 -14.80 11.12
N THR A 67 24.51 -14.99 11.88
CA THR A 67 25.83 -14.44 11.50
C THR A 67 26.35 -15.01 10.17
N GLN A 68 26.07 -16.28 9.87
CA GLN A 68 26.44 -16.88 8.58
C GLN A 68 25.65 -16.26 7.42
N ILE A 69 24.35 -16.02 7.61
CA ILE A 69 23.48 -15.42 6.59
C ILE A 69 23.89 -13.98 6.30
N LEU A 70 24.23 -13.20 7.33
CA LEU A 70 24.67 -11.82 7.16
C LEU A 70 25.99 -11.69 6.38
N ALA A 71 26.73 -12.78 6.21
CA ALA A 71 27.94 -12.83 5.38
C ALA A 71 27.67 -13.21 3.92
N ILE A 72 26.45 -13.63 3.58
CA ILE A 72 26.06 -13.99 2.21
C ILE A 72 25.93 -12.72 1.38
N SER A 73 26.61 -12.68 0.23
CA SER A 73 26.49 -11.57 -0.71
C SER A 73 25.17 -11.63 -1.48
N GLU A 74 24.58 -10.47 -1.77
CA GLU A 74 23.48 -10.36 -2.73
C GLU A 74 23.85 -11.04 -4.06
N ARG A 75 22.84 -11.46 -4.82
CA ARG A 75 22.94 -12.25 -6.07
C ARG A 75 23.47 -13.67 -5.90
N THR A 76 23.74 -14.12 -4.67
CA THR A 76 24.01 -15.54 -4.40
C THR A 76 22.81 -16.39 -4.82
N ALA A 77 23.04 -17.54 -5.44
CA ALA A 77 21.97 -18.45 -5.83
C ALA A 77 21.15 -18.87 -4.61
N ARG A 78 19.82 -18.86 -4.73
CA ARG A 78 18.87 -19.28 -3.68
C ARG A 78 19.19 -20.66 -3.14
N SER A 79 19.54 -21.59 -4.03
CA SER A 79 19.95 -22.95 -3.65
C SER A 79 21.19 -22.97 -2.76
N ALA A 80 22.16 -22.08 -2.99
CA ALA A 80 23.36 -21.96 -2.15
C ALA A 80 23.02 -21.35 -0.78
N VAL A 81 22.12 -20.35 -0.73
CA VAL A 81 21.61 -19.81 0.54
C VAL A 81 20.86 -20.89 1.34
N GLN A 82 20.04 -21.70 0.67
CA GLN A 82 19.29 -22.79 1.30
C GLN A 82 20.16 -23.95 1.80
N GLN A 83 21.42 -24.08 1.37
CA GLN A 83 22.34 -25.08 1.93
C GLN A 83 22.83 -24.71 3.32
N VAL A 84 22.94 -23.42 3.62
CA VAL A 84 23.36 -22.89 4.92
C VAL A 84 22.17 -22.52 5.81
N MET A 85 20.98 -22.40 5.23
CA MET A 85 19.76 -22.06 5.95
C MET A 85 18.88 -23.27 6.19
N ALA A 86 18.27 -23.32 7.36
CA ALA A 86 17.17 -24.24 7.60
C ALA A 86 15.90 -23.77 6.85
N GLU A 87 14.87 -24.62 6.79
CA GLU A 87 13.59 -24.23 6.20
C GLU A 87 12.96 -23.04 6.94
N PRO A 88 12.28 -22.12 6.22
CA PRO A 88 11.63 -20.97 6.81
C PRO A 88 10.45 -21.36 7.71
N TYR A 89 10.08 -20.45 8.59
CA TYR A 89 8.84 -20.56 9.35
C TYR A 89 7.65 -20.52 8.41
N CYS A 90 7.62 -19.50 7.55
CA CYS A 90 6.58 -19.32 6.56
C CYS A 90 7.05 -18.46 5.39
N ARG A 91 6.26 -18.46 4.31
CA ARG A 91 6.39 -17.52 3.19
C ARG A 91 5.41 -16.36 3.39
N LEU A 92 5.90 -15.14 3.17
CA LEU A 92 5.11 -13.92 3.25
C LEU A 92 4.64 -13.50 1.86
N SER A 93 3.68 -12.57 1.82
CA SER A 93 3.25 -11.93 0.57
C SER A 93 4.43 -11.31 -0.17
N PRO A 94 4.64 -11.60 -1.47
CA PRO A 94 5.71 -10.99 -2.24
C PRO A 94 5.53 -9.47 -2.29
N VAL A 95 6.65 -8.75 -2.38
CA VAL A 95 6.65 -7.28 -2.41
C VAL A 95 7.45 -6.77 -3.60
N SER A 96 7.06 -5.62 -4.13
CA SER A 96 7.84 -4.91 -5.14
C SER A 96 8.88 -4.04 -4.43
N ILE A 97 10.17 -4.43 -4.50
CA ILE A 97 11.27 -3.66 -3.89
C ILE A 97 11.76 -2.58 -4.85
N ARG A 98 11.64 -2.83 -6.16
CA ARG A 98 11.94 -1.89 -7.23
C ARG A 98 10.92 -2.06 -8.36
N ALA A 99 10.72 -1.02 -9.15
CA ALA A 99 9.69 -0.99 -10.17
C ALA A 99 9.77 -2.21 -11.10
N GLY A 100 8.70 -3.02 -11.10
CA GLY A 100 8.52 -4.15 -12.02
C GLY A 100 9.13 -5.49 -11.58
N VAL A 101 9.75 -5.60 -10.40
CA VAL A 101 10.30 -6.87 -9.90
C VAL A 101 9.69 -7.22 -8.55
N LEU A 102 9.03 -8.38 -8.48
CA LEU A 102 8.52 -8.95 -7.24
C LEU A 102 9.62 -9.74 -6.54
N ALA A 103 9.80 -9.45 -5.25
CA ALA A 103 10.63 -10.24 -4.35
C ALA A 103 9.76 -11.23 -3.57
N GLU A 104 10.09 -12.50 -3.67
CA GLU A 104 9.60 -13.54 -2.76
C GLU A 104 10.19 -13.34 -1.37
N ARG A 105 9.45 -13.74 -0.34
CA ARG A 105 9.78 -13.44 1.05
C ARG A 105 9.64 -14.67 1.94
N GLU A 106 10.71 -14.97 2.66
CA GLU A 106 10.76 -16.07 3.61
C GLU A 106 11.05 -15.52 5.01
N ALA A 107 10.26 -15.94 6.00
CA ALA A 107 10.37 -15.45 7.37
C ALA A 107 11.05 -16.47 8.30
N TYR A 108 11.93 -15.94 9.15
CA TYR A 108 12.74 -16.70 10.10
C TYR A 108 12.71 -15.99 11.47
N PRO A 109 11.82 -16.41 12.39
CA PRO A 109 11.80 -15.91 13.76
C PRO A 109 13.15 -16.13 14.44
N LEU A 110 13.67 -15.12 15.14
CA LEU A 110 14.93 -15.25 15.87
C LEU A 110 14.69 -16.02 17.17
N GLY A 111 15.40 -17.13 17.37
CA GLY A 111 15.24 -17.96 18.56
C GLY A 111 15.68 -17.27 19.86
N PHE A 112 16.46 -16.21 19.76
CA PHE A 112 16.96 -15.41 20.88
C PHE A 112 16.22 -14.07 21.05
N ASP A 113 15.30 -13.74 20.14
CA ASP A 113 14.47 -12.53 20.17
C ASP A 113 13.15 -12.81 19.40
N PRO A 114 12.17 -13.47 20.03
CA PRO A 114 10.98 -14.00 19.36
C PRO A 114 10.12 -12.94 18.66
N ASP A 115 10.23 -11.70 19.10
CA ASP A 115 9.50 -10.55 18.56
C ASP A 115 10.18 -9.96 17.31
N THR A 116 11.36 -10.47 16.93
CA THR A 116 12.10 -10.05 15.73
C THR A 116 12.21 -11.21 14.76
N TRP A 117 11.83 -10.98 13.50
CA TRP A 117 11.93 -11.95 12.41
C TRP A 117 12.93 -11.45 11.37
N LEU A 118 13.86 -12.32 10.95
CA LEU A 118 14.63 -12.09 9.74
C LEU A 118 13.76 -12.43 8.53
N VAL A 119 13.66 -11.51 7.58
CA VAL A 119 12.91 -11.69 6.33
C VAL A 119 13.90 -11.74 5.18
N MET A 120 14.07 -12.91 4.57
CA MET A 120 14.90 -13.10 3.39
C MET A 120 14.12 -12.73 2.14
N LEU A 121 14.79 -12.05 1.21
CA LEU A 121 14.23 -11.55 -0.04
C LEU A 121 14.88 -12.30 -1.21
N TYR A 122 14.07 -12.79 -2.14
CA TYR A 122 14.57 -13.45 -3.36
C TYR A 122 13.92 -12.86 -4.60
N GLU A 123 14.72 -12.62 -5.63
CA GLU A 123 14.25 -12.26 -6.97
C GLU A 123 14.49 -13.46 -7.90
N GLY A 124 13.46 -14.29 -8.09
CA GLY A 124 13.61 -15.56 -8.79
C GLY A 124 14.55 -16.51 -8.04
N GLU A 125 15.65 -16.90 -8.69
CA GLU A 125 16.65 -17.83 -8.13
C GLU A 125 17.83 -17.12 -7.44
N GLU A 126 17.74 -15.80 -7.25
CA GLU A 126 18.81 -15.01 -6.63
C GLU A 126 18.38 -14.43 -5.28
N TYR A 127 19.31 -14.47 -4.33
CA TYR A 127 19.20 -13.75 -3.08
C TYR A 127 19.28 -12.24 -3.32
N ALA A 128 18.28 -11.50 -2.87
CA ALA A 128 18.15 -10.06 -3.09
C ALA A 128 18.43 -9.23 -1.82
N GLY A 129 18.70 -9.87 -0.68
CA GLY A 129 18.96 -9.21 0.59
C GLY A 129 18.02 -9.66 1.71
N PHE A 130 18.07 -8.96 2.83
CA PHE A 130 17.25 -9.26 4.01
C PHE A 130 16.69 -7.98 4.64
N ASP A 131 15.66 -8.14 5.46
CA ASP A 131 15.10 -7.09 6.32
C ASP A 131 14.73 -7.68 7.69
N PHE A 132 14.51 -6.83 8.69
CA PHE A 132 13.99 -7.23 9.99
C PHE A 132 12.55 -6.78 10.15
N SER A 133 11.67 -7.72 10.52
CA SER A 133 10.29 -7.44 10.87
C SER A 133 10.10 -7.56 12.38
N PHE A 134 9.65 -6.47 13.00
CA PHE A 134 9.39 -6.39 14.43
C PHE A 134 7.90 -6.62 14.70
N GLN A 135 7.58 -7.72 15.38
CA GLN A 135 6.25 -8.04 15.86
C GLN A 135 6.03 -7.23 17.15
N ARG A 136 5.05 -6.32 17.16
CA ARG A 136 4.63 -5.55 18.35
C ARG A 136 3.17 -5.80 18.66
#